data_AF-A0A934KXE6-F1
#
_entry.id   AF-A0A934KXE6-F1
#
_cell.length_a   1.000
_cell.length_b   1.000
_cell.length_c   1.000
_cell.angle_alpha   90.00
_cell.angle_beta   90.00
_cell.angle_gamma   90.00
#
_symmetry.space_group_name_H-M   'P 1'
#
loop_
_entity.id
_entity.type
_entity.pdbx_description
1 polymer ?
#
loop_
_entity_poly.entity_id
_entity_poly.type
_entity_poly.pdbx_seq_one_letter_code
_entity_poly.pdbx_strand_id
1 'polypeptide(L)'
;MPNHVHGIIIIDKPMGVGMETGTGAGAVETQNIASLQQQQQQQQQQQQQQPNKFGPQSKNLASIIRGYKSSVKTYATTNLIDFIWQPLFHDHIIRDTNSYQRISN
;
A
#
# COMPACT_ATOMS: atom_id res chain seq x y z
N MET A 1 3.09 -23.48 -6.78
CA MET A 1 4.52 -23.39 -6.40
C MET A 1 4.67 -23.87 -4.96
N PRO A 2 5.74 -24.59 -4.58
CA PRO A 2 5.98 -24.87 -3.16
C PRO A 2 6.42 -23.57 -2.44
N ASN A 3 6.05 -23.43 -1.16
CA ASN A 3 6.50 -22.34 -0.27
C ASN A 3 6.19 -20.90 -0.75
N HIS A 4 4.97 -20.68 -1.25
CA HIS A 4 4.45 -19.35 -1.58
C HIS A 4 3.06 -19.16 -0.99
N VAL A 5 2.67 -17.91 -0.77
CA VAL A 5 1.28 -17.55 -0.48
C VAL A 5 0.66 -17.06 -1.78
N HIS A 6 -0.46 -17.66 -2.16
CA HIS A 6 -1.31 -17.19 -3.24
C HIS A 6 -2.57 -16.57 -2.64
N GLY A 7 -3.07 -15.49 -3.25
CA GLY A 7 -4.25 -14.79 -2.78
C GLY A 7 -4.85 -13.93 -3.87
N ILE A 8 -6.16 -13.69 -3.74
CA ILE A 8 -6.92 -12.84 -4.65
C ILE A 8 -7.20 -11.52 -3.93
N ILE A 9 -6.84 -10.41 -4.58
CA ILE A 9 -7.10 -9.07 -4.07
C ILE A 9 -8.20 -8.44 -4.93
N ILE A 10 -9.29 -8.04 -4.27
CA ILE A 10 -10.39 -7.31 -4.89
C ILE A 10 -10.29 -5.86 -4.41
N ILE A 11 -10.08 -4.93 -5.34
CA ILE A 11 -10.07 -3.50 -5.07
C ILE A 11 -11.41 -2.94 -5.56
N ASP A 12 -12.40 -2.93 -4.67
CA ASP A 12 -13.70 -2.33 -4.96
C ASP A 12 -13.65 -0.84 -4.60
N LYS A 13 -13.51 0.01 -5.62
CA LYS A 13 -13.58 1.46 -5.46
C LYS A 13 -15.01 1.89 -5.73
N PRO A 14 -15.77 2.41 -4.74
CA PRO A 14 -17.09 2.94 -5.02
C PRO A 14 -16.98 4.08 -6.03
N MET A 15 -17.80 4.02 -7.07
CA MET A 15 -18.03 5.14 -7.99
C MET A 15 -18.55 6.31 -7.14
N GLY A 16 -17.75 7.36 -7.00
CA GLY A 16 -18.04 8.44 -6.06
C GLY A 16 -19.36 9.12 -6.37
N VAL A 17 -20.32 9.04 -5.46
CA VAL A 17 -21.33 10.09 -5.31
C VAL A 17 -20.65 11.22 -4.54
N GLY A 18 -20.54 12.40 -5.16
CA GLY A 18 -20.23 13.65 -4.48
C GLY A 18 -18.76 14.07 -4.48
N MET A 19 -18.39 14.90 -5.44
CA MET A 19 -17.41 15.95 -5.23
C MET A 19 -18.13 17.10 -4.51
N GLU A 20 -18.14 17.14 -3.18
CA GLU A 20 -18.28 18.38 -2.38
C GLU A 20 -18.22 18.09 -0.88
N THR A 21 -17.16 18.59 -0.23
CA THR A 21 -17.19 19.51 0.92
C THR A 21 -15.83 19.42 1.59
N GLY A 22 -15.10 20.54 1.56
CA GLY A 22 -13.87 20.67 2.31
C GLY A 22 -14.16 20.68 3.80
N THR A 23 -13.28 20.06 4.59
CA THR A 23 -12.71 20.55 5.85
C THR A 23 -11.98 19.39 6.54
N GLY A 24 -10.81 19.67 7.13
CA GLY A 24 -10.24 18.83 8.17
C GLY A 24 -8.84 18.30 7.89
N ALA A 25 -7.83 19.08 8.28
CA ALA A 25 -6.53 18.66 8.82
C ALA A 25 -5.93 17.35 8.26
N GLY A 26 -4.99 17.48 7.31
CA GLY A 26 -4.17 16.38 6.83
C GLY A 26 -3.24 15.85 7.92
N ALA A 27 -3.74 14.91 8.71
CA ALA A 27 -2.93 14.01 9.52
C ALA A 27 -1.93 13.29 8.60
N VAL A 28 -0.64 13.48 8.87
CA VAL A 28 0.43 12.77 8.15
C VAL A 28 0.49 11.36 8.73
N GLU A 29 -0.23 10.43 8.11
CA GLU A 29 -0.20 9.02 8.48
C GLU A 29 0.98 8.33 7.78
N THR A 30 1.83 7.68 8.57
CA THR A 30 2.85 6.76 8.06
C THR A 30 2.22 5.37 7.95
N GLN A 31 1.96 4.90 6.73
CA GLN A 31 1.18 3.69 6.55
C GLN A 31 1.93 2.38 6.88
N ASN A 32 3.27 2.36 6.95
CA ASN A 32 4.04 1.12 7.18
C ASN A 32 5.41 1.33 7.86
N ILE A 33 5.46 2.01 9.02
CA ILE A 33 6.63 2.22 9.93
C ILE A 33 7.58 3.36 9.49
N ALA A 34 8.08 4.28 10.31
CA ALA A 34 7.60 4.96 11.52
C ALA A 34 7.86 6.47 11.27
N SER A 35 7.01 7.37 11.77
CA SER A 35 7.24 8.81 11.69
C SER A 35 8.17 9.31 12.81
N LEU A 36 9.25 10.01 12.45
CA LEU A 36 9.98 10.86 13.40
C LEU A 36 9.37 12.28 13.39
N GLN A 37 9.18 12.87 14.58
CA GLN A 37 8.38 14.09 14.79
C GLN A 37 9.04 15.40 14.33
N GLN A 38 8.14 16.37 14.11
CA GLN A 38 8.25 17.72 13.56
C GLN A 38 9.47 18.57 13.95
N GLN A 39 10.01 19.27 12.94
CA GLN A 39 10.40 20.67 13.12
C GLN A 39 9.68 21.54 12.09
N GLN A 40 8.88 22.45 12.60
CA GLN A 40 8.27 23.55 11.86
C GLN A 40 9.34 24.53 11.40
N GLN A 41 9.23 25.01 10.16
CA GLN A 41 9.22 26.45 9.86
C GLN A 41 8.82 26.69 8.39
N GLN A 42 7.66 27.34 8.24
CA GLN A 42 7.36 28.49 7.37
C GLN A 42 8.40 28.79 6.26
N GLN A 43 8.06 29.06 4.99
CA GLN A 43 7.11 30.07 4.52
C GLN A 43 7.12 30.14 2.96
N GLN A 44 6.04 30.73 2.42
CA GLN A 44 5.94 31.48 1.16
C GLN A 44 5.63 30.78 -0.18
N GLN A 45 4.60 31.33 -0.81
CA GLN A 45 3.94 30.95 -2.05
C GLN A 45 4.72 31.44 -3.27
N GLN A 46 5.05 30.54 -4.19
CA GLN A 46 5.28 30.84 -5.60
C GLN A 46 4.58 29.76 -6.42
N GLN A 47 3.97 30.14 -7.53
CA GLN A 47 3.37 29.22 -8.51
C GLN A 47 4.50 28.36 -9.11
N GLN A 48 4.82 27.25 -8.44
CA GLN A 48 5.88 26.34 -8.84
C GLN A 48 5.23 25.12 -9.47
N GLN A 49 5.64 24.81 -10.71
CA GLN A 49 5.47 23.48 -11.28
C GLN A 49 5.93 22.50 -10.20
N GLN A 50 4.99 21.73 -9.64
CA GLN A 50 5.27 20.85 -8.51
C GLN A 50 6.38 19.90 -8.98
N PRO A 51 7.61 19.97 -8.44
CA PRO A 51 8.65 19.02 -8.81
C PRO A 51 8.15 17.61 -8.46
N ASN A 52 8.58 16.60 -9.20
CA ASN A 52 8.26 15.21 -8.90
C ASN A 52 8.59 14.93 -7.43
N LYS A 53 7.55 14.86 -6.61
CA LYS A 53 7.69 14.70 -5.17
C LYS A 53 7.82 13.22 -4.89
N PHE A 54 9.00 12.80 -4.46
CA PHE A 54 9.18 11.47 -3.88
C PHE A 54 8.37 11.40 -2.59
N GLY A 55 7.19 10.81 -2.68
CA GLY A 55 6.30 10.51 -1.57
C GLY A 55 6.20 9.02 -1.35
N PRO A 56 5.61 8.60 -0.21
CA PRO A 56 5.29 7.20 -0.01
C PRO A 56 4.38 6.71 -1.14
N GLN A 57 4.74 5.56 -1.72
CA GLN A 57 3.93 4.89 -2.71
C GLN A 57 2.57 4.53 -2.09
N SER A 58 1.48 5.09 -2.61
CA SER A 58 0.12 4.91 -2.09
C SER A 58 -0.88 4.63 -3.21
N LYS A 59 -2.04 4.04 -2.85
CA LYS A 59 -3.15 3.74 -3.77
C LYS A 59 -2.76 2.82 -4.94
N ASN A 60 -1.90 1.84 -4.71
CA ASN A 60 -1.53 0.84 -5.71
C ASN A 60 -1.25 -0.53 -5.07
N LEU A 61 -1.25 -1.57 -5.90
CA LEU A 61 -1.05 -2.96 -5.46
C LEU A 61 0.24 -3.16 -4.67
N ALA A 62 1.36 -2.58 -5.12
CA ALA A 62 2.65 -2.74 -4.44
C ALA A 62 2.63 -2.18 -3.01
N SER A 63 1.90 -1.09 -2.76
CA SER A 63 1.74 -0.54 -1.40
C SER A 63 1.00 -1.49 -0.45
N ILE A 64 -0.03 -2.20 -0.96
CA ILE A 64 -0.78 -3.21 -0.21
C ILE A 64 0.11 -4.43 0.09
N ILE A 65 0.78 -4.96 -0.94
CA ILE A 65 1.68 -6.11 -0.79
C ILE A 65 2.83 -5.80 0.16
N ARG A 66 3.40 -4.60 0.08
CA ARG A 66 4.46 -4.15 0.98
C ARG A 66 3.97 -4.19 2.43
N GLY A 67 2.78 -3.65 2.72
CA GLY A 67 2.21 -3.66 4.08
C GLY A 67 1.93 -5.06 4.61
N TYR A 68 1.41 -5.96 3.77
CA TYR A 68 1.20 -7.36 4.12
C TYR A 68 2.53 -8.06 4.46
N LYS A 69 3.52 -7.97 3.57
CA LYS A 69 4.83 -8.59 3.79
C LYS A 69 5.55 -8.03 5.00
N SER A 70 5.51 -6.71 5.22
CA SER A 70 6.13 -6.10 6.40
C SER A 70 5.45 -6.56 7.69
N SER A 71 4.12 -6.58 7.74
CA SER A 71 3.38 -6.98 8.94
C SER A 71 3.67 -8.42 9.35
N VAL A 72 3.65 -9.36 8.39
CA VAL A 72 3.99 -10.77 8.65
C VAL A 72 5.44 -10.93 9.05
N LYS A 73 6.38 -10.22 8.39
CA LYS A 73 7.80 -10.30 8.75
C LYS A 73 8.04 -9.74 10.15
N THR A 74 7.41 -8.62 10.51
CA THR A 74 7.46 -8.07 11.87
C THR A 74 6.93 -9.08 12.87
N TYR A 75 5.76 -9.68 12.62
CA TYR A 75 5.20 -10.71 13.49
C TYR A 75 6.16 -11.90 13.67
N ALA A 76 6.72 -12.43 12.58
CA ALA A 76 7.65 -13.55 12.64
C ALA A 76 8.91 -13.19 13.44
N THR A 77 9.49 -12.02 13.20
CA THR A 77 10.65 -11.52 13.96
C THR A 77 10.34 -11.37 15.45
N THR A 78 9.20 -10.77 15.80
CA THR A 78 8.78 -10.59 17.21
C THR A 78 8.56 -11.92 17.92
N ASN A 79 8.07 -12.94 17.21
CA ASN A 79 7.81 -14.27 17.76
C ASN A 79 8.98 -15.26 17.57
N LEU A 80 10.17 -14.78 17.17
CA LEU A 80 11.36 -15.62 16.93
C LEU A 80 11.12 -16.78 15.96
N ILE A 81 10.25 -16.57 14.97
CA ILE A 81 9.97 -17.53 13.90
C ILE A 81 10.98 -17.30 12.78
N ASP A 82 11.77 -18.33 12.45
CA ASP A 82 12.64 -18.28 11.29
C ASP A 82 11.80 -18.25 10.00
N PHE A 83 11.78 -17.09 9.37
CA PHE A 83 10.91 -16.81 8.25
C PHE A 83 11.54 -15.77 7.35
N ILE A 84 11.52 -16.01 6.05
CA ILE A 84 11.93 -15.04 5.04
C ILE A 84 10.95 -15.06 3.87
N TRP A 85 10.66 -13.88 3.35
CA TRP A 85 9.92 -13.76 2.10
C TRP A 85 10.85 -14.05 0.92
N GLN A 86 10.33 -14.75 -0.08
CA GLN A 86 10.95 -14.68 -1.40
C GLN A 86 10.94 -13.22 -1.91
N PRO A 87 12.01 -12.77 -2.58
CA PRO A 87 12.06 -11.45 -3.21
C PRO A 87 10.91 -11.26 -4.22
N LEU A 88 10.46 -10.02 -4.36
CA LEU A 88 9.41 -9.62 -5.32
C LEU A 88 8.06 -10.32 -5.10
N PHE A 89 7.08 -9.99 -5.93
CA PHE A 89 5.79 -10.67 -5.99
C PHE A 89 5.35 -10.76 -7.44
N HIS A 90 4.53 -11.78 -7.75
CA HIS A 90 3.91 -11.94 -9.06
C HIS A 90 2.43 -11.61 -8.93
N ASP A 91 1.93 -10.73 -9.79
CA ASP A 91 0.51 -10.40 -9.89
C ASP A 91 -0.09 -10.87 -11.22
N HIS A 92 -1.39 -11.12 -11.20
CA HIS A 92 -2.16 -11.47 -12.38
C HIS A 92 -3.54 -10.80 -12.31
N ILE A 93 -3.92 -10.08 -13.37
CA ILE A 93 -5.22 -9.42 -13.45
C ILE A 93 -6.27 -10.45 -13.89
N ILE A 94 -7.17 -10.79 -12.99
CA ILE A 94 -8.33 -11.66 -13.26
C ILE A 94 -9.42 -10.83 -13.93
N ARG A 95 -9.79 -11.19 -15.16
CA ARG A 95 -10.75 -10.42 -15.99
C ARG A 95 -12.09 -11.13 -16.20
N ASP A 96 -12.15 -12.42 -15.91
CA ASP A 96 -13.31 -13.26 -16.20
C ASP A 96 -13.41 -14.43 -15.21
N THR A 97 -14.58 -15.08 -15.20
CA THR A 97 -14.90 -16.18 -14.29
C THR A 97 -14.02 -17.40 -14.50
N ASN A 98 -13.61 -17.71 -15.73
CA ASN A 98 -12.76 -18.87 -16.01
C ASN A 98 -11.34 -18.63 -15.47
N SER A 99 -10.82 -17.41 -15.60
CA SER A 99 -9.56 -16.99 -14.99
C SER A 99 -9.64 -17.04 -13.47
N TYR A 100 -10.74 -16.56 -12.89
CA TYR A 100 -10.98 -16.64 -11.44
C TYR A 100 -10.94 -18.09 -10.94
N GLN A 101 -11.69 -18.99 -11.58
CA GLN A 101 -11.74 -20.41 -11.22
C GLN A 101 -10.38 -21.12 -11.34
N ARG A 102 -9.58 -20.75 -12.34
CA ARG A 102 -8.23 -21.33 -12.52
C ARG A 102 -7.27 -20.90 -11.41
N ILE A 103 -7.43 -19.68 -10.91
CA ILE A 103 -6.50 -19.05 -9.97
C ILE A 103 -6.91 -19.30 -8.52
N SER A 104 -8.21 -19.51 -8.27
CA SER A 104 -8.73 -19.80 -6.92
C SER A 104 -8.44 -21.21 -6.42
N ASN A 105 -8.18 -22.16 -7.33
CA ASN A 105 -7.95 -23.58 -7.04
C ASN A 105 -6.45 -23.90 -7.03
#